data_AF-A0AAP9KS99-F1
#
_entry.id   AF-A0AAP9KS99-F1
#
_cell.length_a   1.000
_cell.length_b   1.000
_cell.length_c   1.000
_cell.angle_alpha   90.00
_cell.angle_beta   90.00
_cell.angle_gamma   90.00
#
_symmetry.space_group_name_H-M   'P 1'
#
loop_
_entity.id
_entity.type
_entity.pdbx_description
1 polymer ?
#
loop_
_entity_poly.entity_id
_entity_poly.type
_entity_poly.pdbx_seq_one_letter_code
_entity_poly.pdbx_strand_id
1 'polypeptide(L)'
;MGISQAKLITLRRMQSGTKHRLRGDKAIGLEMKCDFEIEMCKRRDITCRSLASLMRSGLIEFIASPTDMSRYYEVRLTEEGERVVNDNR
;
A
#
# COMPACT_ATOMS: atom_id res chain seq x y z
N MET A 1 -1.48 -21.42 2.48
CA MET A 1 -1.48 -20.45 3.59
C MET A 1 -2.37 -19.27 3.18
N GLY A 2 -3.47 -19.02 3.88
CA GLY A 2 -4.44 -17.98 3.50
C GLY A 2 -3.93 -16.58 3.83
N ILE A 3 -4.02 -15.65 2.89
CA ILE A 3 -3.87 -14.22 3.15
C ILE A 3 -4.99 -13.75 4.08
N SER A 4 -4.70 -12.86 5.04
CA SER A 4 -5.76 -12.32 5.89
C SER A 4 -6.67 -11.38 5.12
N GLN A 5 -7.95 -11.31 5.50
CA GLN A 5 -8.93 -10.41 4.87
C GLN A 5 -8.46 -8.95 4.85
N ALA A 6 -7.85 -8.47 5.93
CA ALA A 6 -7.32 -7.09 5.98
C ALA A 6 -6.23 -6.84 4.93
N LYS A 7 -5.33 -7.81 4.70
CA LYS A 7 -4.29 -7.69 3.67
C LYS A 7 -4.89 -7.74 2.27
N LEU A 8 -5.85 -8.65 2.04
CA LEU A 8 -6.54 -8.75 0.75
C LEU A 8 -7.32 -7.48 0.41
N ILE A 9 -8.00 -6.87 1.39
CA ILE A 9 -8.67 -5.58 1.22
C ILE A 9 -7.66 -4.49 0.85
N THR A 10 -6.49 -4.42 1.51
CA THR A 10 -5.43 -3.47 1.15
C THR A 10 -4.97 -3.66 -0.30
N LEU A 11 -4.71 -4.90 -0.72
CA LEU A 11 -4.27 -5.18 -2.09
C LEU A 11 -5.35 -4.80 -3.13
N ARG A 12 -6.62 -5.11 -2.86
CA ARG A 12 -7.75 -4.71 -3.73
C ARG A 12 -7.87 -3.19 -3.85
N ARG A 13 -7.67 -2.44 -2.75
CA ARG A 13 -7.65 -0.97 -2.78
C ARG A 13 -6.49 -0.43 -3.61
N MET A 14 -5.32 -1.05 -3.53
CA MET A 14 -4.19 -0.70 -4.39
C MET A 14 -4.51 -0.96 -5.86
N GLN A 15 -5.12 -2.11 -6.19
CA GLN A 15 -5.55 -2.43 -7.55
C GLN A 15 -6.60 -1.43 -8.08
N SER A 16 -7.48 -0.92 -7.21
CA SER A 16 -8.49 0.08 -7.57
C SER A 16 -7.92 1.51 -7.71
N GLY A 17 -6.60 1.70 -7.58
CA GLY A 17 -5.93 2.99 -7.72
C GLY A 17 -5.75 3.78 -6.42
N THR A 18 -6.07 3.21 -5.25
CA THR A 18 -5.80 3.87 -3.96
C THR A 18 -4.30 3.94 -3.73
N LYS A 19 -3.75 5.14 -3.58
CA LYS A 19 -2.33 5.33 -3.34
C LYS A 19 -1.95 4.91 -1.93
N HIS A 20 -0.83 4.22 -1.84
CA HIS A 20 -0.26 3.79 -0.58
C HIS A 20 1.20 4.21 -0.52
N ARG A 21 1.65 4.56 0.67
CA ARG A 21 3.05 4.89 0.93
C ARG A 21 3.60 4.07 2.07
N LEU A 22 4.87 3.73 1.97
CA LEU A 22 5.61 3.05 3.02
C LEU A 22 6.85 3.87 3.35
N ARG A 23 7.17 3.99 4.63
CA ARG A 23 8.41 4.63 5.06
C ARG A 23 9.62 3.83 4.55
N GLY A 24 10.74 4.48 4.25
CA GLY A 24 11.91 3.83 3.66
C GLY A 24 12.45 2.65 4.49
N ASP A 25 12.34 2.75 5.82
CA ASP A 25 12.64 1.65 6.76
C ASP A 25 11.62 0.50 6.78
N LYS A 26 10.55 0.58 5.98
CA LYS A 26 9.45 -0.38 5.84
C LYS A 26 8.60 -0.56 7.10
N ALA A 27 8.74 0.30 8.11
CA ALA A 27 8.06 0.13 9.40
C ALA A 27 6.64 0.71 9.44
N ILE A 28 6.42 1.87 8.80
CA ILE A 28 5.14 2.58 8.84
C ILE A 28 4.55 2.73 7.44
N GLY A 29 3.32 2.24 7.28
CA GLY A 29 2.55 2.35 6.05
C GLY A 29 1.40 3.35 6.18
N LEU A 30 1.07 4.03 5.09
CA LEU A 30 -0.02 5.01 4.97
C LEU A 30 -0.89 4.66 3.76
N GLU A 31 -2.20 4.70 3.94
CA GLU A 31 -3.19 4.74 2.87
C GLU A 31 -3.57 6.20 2.63
N MET A 32 -3.44 6.66 1.38
CA MET A 32 -3.83 8.00 0.98
C MET A 32 -5.27 7.97 0.44
N LYS A 33 -6.20 8.51 1.22
CA LYS A 33 -7.55 8.79 0.73
C LYS A 33 -7.57 10.14 0.03
N CYS A 34 -7.86 10.13 -1.26
CA CYS A 34 -8.29 11.33 -1.97
C CYS A 34 -9.81 11.40 -1.88
N ASP A 35 -10.32 12.24 -0.98
CA ASP A 35 -11.72 12.67 -1.07
C ASP A 35 -11.81 13.59 -2.29
N PHE A 36 -12.42 13.11 -3.37
CA PHE A 36 -12.56 13.83 -4.65
C PHE A 36 -13.42 15.11 -4.52
N GLU A 37 -14.07 15.36 -3.37
CA GLU A 37 -14.95 16.50 -3.18
C GLU A 37 -14.30 17.76 -2.57
N ILE A 38 -13.05 17.69 -2.09
CA ILE A 38 -12.43 18.85 -1.45
C ILE A 38 -11.08 19.16 -2.11
N GLU A 39 -11.15 19.94 -3.19
CA GLU A 39 -10.10 20.90 -3.50
C GLU A 39 -9.76 21.64 -2.19
N MET A 40 -8.55 21.44 -1.68
CA MET A 40 -8.01 21.99 -0.43
C MET A 40 -8.18 21.14 0.85
N CYS A 41 -7.05 20.51 1.20
CA CYS A 41 -6.50 20.53 2.56
C CYS A 41 -6.97 19.51 3.61
N LYS A 42 -7.48 18.31 3.25
CA LYS A 42 -7.59 17.20 4.23
C LYS A 42 -7.16 15.84 3.66
N ARG A 43 -5.88 15.70 3.28
CA ARG A 43 -5.26 14.36 3.18
C ARG A 43 -5.31 13.72 4.57
N ARG A 44 -6.26 12.81 4.80
CA ARG A 44 -6.21 11.93 5.97
C ARG A 44 -5.37 10.73 5.60
N ASP A 45 -4.07 10.84 5.85
CA ASP A 45 -3.18 9.70 5.77
C ASP A 45 -3.55 8.73 6.92
N ILE A 46 -4.13 7.59 6.57
CA ILE A 46 -4.52 6.58 7.55
C ILE A 46 -3.39 5.58 7.70
N THR A 47 -2.97 5.29 8.92
CA THR A 47 -1.96 4.24 9.17
C THR A 47 -2.45 2.88 8.67
N CYS A 48 -1.71 2.31 7.72
CA CYS A 48 -2.00 1.00 7.13
C CYS A 48 -0.93 -0.02 7.57
N ARG A 49 -1.23 -0.77 8.65
CA ARG A 49 -0.30 -1.75 9.23
C ARG A 49 -0.05 -2.97 8.32
N SER A 50 -0.95 -3.23 7.37
CA SER A 50 -0.82 -4.34 6.41
C SER A 50 0.38 -4.16 5.48
N LEU A 51 0.74 -2.92 5.11
CA LEU A 51 1.77 -2.65 4.10
C LEU A 51 3.14 -3.24 4.46
N ALA A 52 3.58 -3.10 5.72
CA ALA A 52 4.86 -3.65 6.15
C ALA A 52 4.93 -5.17 5.98
N SER A 53 3.81 -5.87 6.26
CA SER A 53 3.75 -7.31 6.05
C SER A 53 3.65 -7.68 4.57
N LEU A 54 2.88 -6.93 3.77
CA LEU A 54 2.77 -7.17 2.33
C LEU A 54 4.11 -7.00 1.62
N MET A 55 4.89 -5.98 2.03
CA MET A 55 6.23 -5.72 1.54
C MET A 55 7.18 -6.87 1.85
N ARG A 56 7.15 -7.40 3.09
CA ARG A 56 7.95 -8.58 3.46
C ARG A 56 7.55 -9.84 2.70
N SER A 57 6.28 -9.96 2.32
CA SER A 57 5.78 -11.08 1.52
C SER A 57 6.03 -10.91 0.02
N GLY A 58 6.63 -9.80 -0.44
CA GLY A 58 6.90 -9.55 -1.86
C GLY A 58 5.66 -9.27 -2.71
N LEU A 59 4.52 -8.96 -2.08
CA LEU A 59 3.25 -8.67 -2.78
C LEU A 59 3.14 -7.20 -3.21
N ILE A 60 3.98 -6.35 -2.62
CA ILE A 60 4.11 -4.93 -2.98
C ILE A 60 5.60 -4.57 -3.02
N GLU A 61 5.91 -3.51 -3.75
CA GLU A 61 7.25 -2.97 -3.87
C GLU A 61 7.24 -1.44 -3.92
N PHE A 62 8.38 -0.82 -3.64
CA PHE A 62 8.55 0.61 -3.86
C PHE A 62 8.61 0.91 -5.37
N ILE A 63 7.90 1.96 -5.80
CA ILE A 63 7.98 2.41 -7.21
C ILE A 63 9.41 2.89 -7.54
N ALA A 64 10.06 3.54 -6.57
CA ALA A 64 11.44 3.97 -6.66
C ALA A 64 12.20 3.57 -5.39
N SER A 65 13.46 3.17 -5.54
CA SER A 65 14.29 2.74 -4.41
C SER A 65 14.40 3.85 -3.35
N PRO A 66 14.11 3.57 -2.06
CA PRO A 66 14.25 4.55 -1.00
C PRO A 66 15.70 5.00 -0.86
N THR A 67 15.91 6.32 -0.81
CA THR A 67 17.22 6.94 -0.55
C THR A 67 17.37 7.42 0.89
N ASP A 68 16.24 7.68 1.58
CA ASP A 68 16.17 8.16 2.95
C ASP A 68 15.17 7.29 3.73
N MET A 69 15.66 6.57 4.73
CA MET A 69 14.85 5.61 5.49
C MET A 69 13.76 6.27 6.34
N SER A 70 13.82 7.59 6.57
CA SER A 70 12.83 8.35 7.34
C SER A 70 11.64 8.84 6.50
N ARG A 71 11.78 8.86 5.17
CA ARG A 71 10.77 9.40 4.24
C ARG A 71 9.79 8.34 3.78
N TYR A 72 8.62 8.79 3.34
CA TYR A 72 7.58 7.94 2.76
C TYR A 72 7.67 7.89 1.24
N TYR A 73 7.62 6.69 0.69
CA TYR A 73 7.70 6.41 -0.75
C TYR A 73 6.44 5.69 -1.21
N GLU A 74 6.01 5.97 -2.43
CA GLU A 74 4.87 5.29 -3.04
C GLU A 74 5.21 3.82 -3.32
N VAL A 75 4.25 2.95 -3.03
CA VAL A 75 4.36 1.51 -3.26
C VAL A 75 3.28 1.06 -4.25
N ARG A 76 3.62 0.05 -5.04
CA ARG A 76 2.71 -0.57 -6.01
C ARG A 76 2.61 -2.08 -5.78
N LEU A 77 1.60 -2.70 -6.37
CA LEU A 77 1.51 -4.17 -6.44
C LEU A 77 2.68 -4.71 -7.27
N THR A 78 3.22 -5.86 -6.85
CA THR A 78 4.05 -6.70 -7.72
C THR A 78 3.15 -7.59 -8.57
N GLU A 79 3.71 -8.25 -9.58
CA GLU A 79 2.98 -9.25 -10.37
C GLU A 79 2.33 -10.34 -9.49
N GLU A 80 3.05 -10.79 -8.45
CA GLU A 80 2.53 -11.75 -7.49
C GLU A 80 1.40 -11.17 -6.64
N GLY A 81 1.53 -9.90 -6.23
CA GLY A 81 0.46 -9.17 -5.56
C GLY A 81 -0.82 -9.10 -6.39
N GLU A 82 -0.71 -8.84 -7.70
CA GLU A 82 -1.85 -8.82 -8.62
C GLU A 82 -2.49 -10.19 -8.78
N ARG A 83 -1.69 -11.25 -8.93
CA ARG A 83 -2.19 -12.64 -8.99
C ARG A 83 -3.00 -12.99 -7.76
N VAL A 84 -2.47 -12.72 -6.57
CA VAL A 84 -3.16 -12.98 -5.31
C VAL A 84 -4.52 -12.27 -5.24
N VAL A 85 -4.63 -11.05 -5.75
CA VAL A 85 -5.92 -10.34 -5.80
C VAL A 85 -6.88 -11.00 -6.76
N ASN A 86 -6.41 -11.40 -7.94
CA ASN A 86 -7.23 -12.01 -8.98
C ASN A 86 -7.72 -13.43 -8.60
N ASP A 87 -6.87 -14.24 -7.96
CA ASP A 87 -7.21 -15.59 -7.50
C ASP A 87 -8.22 -15.60 -6.35
N ASN A 88 -8.32 -14.48 -5.63
CA ASN A 88 -9.23 -14.29 -4.51
C ASN A 88 -10.37 -13.32 -4.84
N ARG A 89 -10.73 -13.12 -6.10
CA ARG A 89 -11.83 -12.23 -6.51
C ARG A 89 -13.19 -12.88 -6.30
#